data_AF-A0A832K4E0-F1
#
_entry.id   AF-A0A832K4E0-F1
#
_cell.length_a   1.000
_cell.length_b   1.000
_cell.length_c   1.000
_cell.angle_alpha   90.00
_cell.angle_beta   90.00
_cell.angle_gamma   90.00
#
_symmetry.space_group_name_H-M   'P 1'
#
loop_
_entity.id
_entity.type
_entity.pdbx_description
1 polymer ?
#
loop_
_entity_poly.entity_id
_entity_poly.type
_entity_poly.pdbx_seq_one_letter_code
_entity_poly.pdbx_strand_id
1 'polypeptide(L)'
;MKETASVIILTHAHPDHTGAVAEVCGELKGFIYMHTLDSEWLKEIFGSKFPGMRNVEDGGILKIGEISFCVWHTPGHTEGSICLYNEKEKILFSGDTLFAEGVGRTDLQGGDEKKLVHSLKRILSLPDEIRIYPGHGEPTTLGKEREFLNGYLKTSG
;
A
#
# COMPACT_ATOMS: atom_id res chain seq x y z
N MET A 1 5.14 19.16 -22.45
CA MET A 1 4.01 19.35 -21.53
C MET A 1 4.56 19.24 -20.11
N LYS A 2 4.17 20.10 -19.17
CA LYS A 2 4.46 19.86 -17.75
C LYS A 2 3.46 18.81 -17.27
N GLU A 3 3.94 17.67 -16.80
CA GLU A 3 3.12 16.68 -16.12
C GLU A 3 2.67 17.29 -14.79
N THR A 4 1.36 17.37 -14.55
CA THR A 4 0.79 17.83 -13.28
C THR A 4 0.26 16.63 -12.53
N ALA A 5 0.88 16.27 -11.40
CA ALA A 5 0.30 15.30 -10.48
C ALA A 5 -1.06 15.84 -10.00
N SER A 6 -2.09 15.00 -10.03
CA SER A 6 -3.45 15.40 -9.61
C SER A 6 -3.94 14.59 -8.39
N VAL A 7 -3.23 13.52 -8.06
CA VAL A 7 -3.62 12.54 -7.04
C VAL A 7 -2.36 12.02 -6.36
N ILE A 8 -2.40 11.91 -5.03
CA ILE A 8 -1.44 11.17 -4.22
C ILE A 8 -2.20 10.00 -3.59
N ILE A 9 -1.61 8.81 -3.62
CA ILE A 9 -2.13 7.66 -2.88
C ILE A 9 -1.06 7.21 -1.91
N LEU A 10 -1.42 7.08 -0.63
CA LEU A 10 -0.53 6.62 0.43
C LEU A 10 -0.91 5.18 0.77
N THR A 11 0.06 4.28 0.68
CA THR A 11 -0.15 2.86 1.00
C THR A 11 -0.29 2.63 2.50
N HIS A 12 0.37 3.43 3.33
CA HIS A 12 0.29 3.38 4.79
C HIS A 12 0.87 4.68 5.40
N ALA A 13 0.72 4.85 6.72
CA ALA A 13 1.00 6.10 7.42
C ALA A 13 2.42 6.26 8.01
N HIS A 14 3.40 5.44 7.61
CA HIS A 14 4.76 5.61 8.15
C HIS A 14 5.47 6.87 7.62
N PRO A 15 6.38 7.48 8.42
CA PRO A 15 7.00 8.77 8.09
C PRO A 15 7.81 8.79 6.79
N ASP A 16 8.46 7.69 6.45
CA ASP A 16 9.25 7.53 5.22
C ASP A 16 8.37 7.47 3.95
N HIS A 17 7.06 7.23 4.10
CA HIS A 17 6.07 7.32 3.02
C HIS A 17 5.27 8.63 3.04
N THR A 18 5.22 9.32 4.19
CA THR A 18 4.31 10.46 4.42
C THR A 18 5.02 11.80 4.63
N GLY A 19 6.33 11.79 4.86
CA GLY A 19 7.10 12.95 5.32
C GLY A 19 7.10 14.14 4.36
N ALA A 20 7.03 13.90 3.06
CA ALA A 20 6.98 14.96 2.04
C ALA A 20 5.55 15.34 1.62
N VAL A 21 4.52 14.65 2.10
CA VAL A 21 3.15 14.81 1.61
C VAL A 21 2.65 16.23 1.84
N ALA A 22 2.96 16.85 2.99
CA ALA A 22 2.51 18.21 3.28
C ALA A 22 3.13 19.25 2.32
N GLU A 23 4.40 19.10 1.97
CA GLU A 23 5.10 19.97 1.02
C GLU A 23 4.51 19.81 -0.39
N VAL A 24 4.39 18.57 -0.85
CA VAL A 24 3.85 18.26 -2.18
C VAL A 24 2.39 18.68 -2.29
N CYS A 25 1.57 18.50 -1.26
CA CYS A 25 0.15 18.88 -1.27
C CYS A 25 -0.08 20.39 -1.24
N GLY A 26 0.82 21.17 -0.64
CA GLY A 26 0.72 22.63 -0.70
C GLY A 26 0.76 23.16 -2.13
N GLU A 27 1.48 22.45 -3.01
CA GLU A 27 1.61 22.79 -4.43
C GLU A 27 0.54 22.14 -5.31
N LEU A 28 0.02 20.98 -4.89
CA LEU A 28 -1.00 20.23 -5.61
C LEU A 28 -2.42 20.58 -5.15
N LYS A 29 -3.27 21.04 -6.07
CA LYS A 29 -4.74 21.11 -5.86
C LYS A 29 -5.42 19.73 -5.88
N GLY A 30 -4.67 18.65 -5.61
CA GLY A 30 -5.06 17.27 -5.79
C GLY A 30 -5.74 16.64 -4.57
N PHE A 31 -6.13 15.37 -4.71
CA PHE A 31 -6.65 14.55 -3.61
C PHE A 31 -5.58 13.60 -3.07
N ILE A 32 -5.56 13.42 -1.75
CA ILE A 32 -4.77 12.39 -1.08
C ILE A 32 -5.70 11.24 -0.75
N TYR A 33 -5.35 10.02 -1.16
CA TYR A 33 -6.12 8.83 -0.82
C TYR A 33 -5.33 7.96 0.15
N MET A 34 -5.98 7.50 1.21
CA MET A 34 -5.40 6.56 2.18
C MET A 34 -6.50 5.79 2.90
N HIS A 35 -6.17 4.62 3.46
CA HIS A 35 -7.13 3.86 4.25
C HIS A 35 -7.57 4.60 5.51
N THR A 36 -8.84 4.45 5.92
CA THR A 36 -9.39 5.15 7.08
C THR A 36 -8.56 4.96 8.34
N LEU A 37 -8.18 3.72 8.65
CA LEU A 37 -7.43 3.36 9.87
C LEU A 37 -6.06 4.05 9.99
N ASP A 38 -5.38 4.28 8.86
CA ASP A 38 -4.11 5.01 8.85
C ASP A 38 -4.34 6.53 8.76
N SER A 39 -5.46 6.96 8.16
CA SER A 39 -5.84 8.38 8.04
C SER A 39 -6.15 9.05 9.36
N GLU A 40 -6.69 8.28 10.30
CA GLU A 40 -6.97 8.74 11.65
C GLU A 40 -5.65 8.94 12.41
N TRP A 41 -4.73 7.96 12.33
CA TRP A 41 -3.41 8.07 12.94
C TRP A 41 -2.59 9.25 12.39
N LEU A 42 -2.62 9.47 11.07
CA LEU A 42 -1.94 10.59 10.42
C LEU A 42 -2.51 11.96 10.87
N LYS A 43 -3.84 12.06 11.05
CA LYS A 43 -4.47 13.28 11.60
C LYS A 43 -4.06 13.54 13.04
N GLU A 44 -3.88 12.50 13.85
CA GLU A 44 -3.39 12.64 15.23
C GLU A 44 -1.96 13.17 15.27
N ILE A 45 -1.07 12.67 14.42
CA ILE A 45 0.36 13.05 14.41
C ILE A 45 0.56 14.45 13.82
N PHE A 46 -0.10 14.75 12.69
CA PHE A 46 0.21 15.94 11.88
C PHE A 46 -0.89 17.00 11.90
N GLY A 47 -2.04 16.73 12.51
CA GLY A 47 -3.21 17.63 12.55
C GLY A 47 -3.91 17.73 11.19
N SER A 48 -4.76 18.74 11.03
CA SER A 48 -5.54 19.00 9.80
C SER A 48 -4.70 19.52 8.63
N LYS A 49 -3.39 19.24 8.58
CA LYS A 49 -2.44 19.72 7.55
C LYS A 49 -2.62 19.09 6.17
N PHE A 50 -3.54 18.15 6.02
CA PHE A 50 -3.83 17.45 4.77
C PHE A 50 -5.24 17.78 4.26
N PRO A 51 -5.49 19.01 3.77
CA PRO A 51 -6.76 19.34 3.14
C PRO A 51 -6.96 18.43 1.91
N GLY A 52 -8.16 17.87 1.75
CA GLY A 52 -8.49 17.01 0.60
C GLY A 52 -8.13 15.52 0.76
N MET A 53 -7.81 15.06 1.98
CA MET A 53 -7.70 13.63 2.26
C MET A 53 -9.04 12.92 2.09
N ARG A 54 -9.03 11.83 1.34
CA ARG A 54 -10.16 10.95 1.04
C ARG A 54 -9.82 9.55 1.50
N ASN A 55 -10.79 8.93 2.16
CA ASN A 55 -10.61 7.57 2.62
C ASN A 55 -10.86 6.58 1.50
N VAL A 56 -10.11 5.49 1.51
CA VAL A 56 -10.35 4.31 0.67
C VAL A 56 -10.53 3.09 1.55
N GLU A 57 -11.28 2.12 1.04
CA GLU A 57 -11.64 0.90 1.74
C GLU A 57 -11.38 -0.31 0.83
N ASP A 58 -11.37 -1.50 1.41
CA ASP A 58 -11.21 -2.74 0.65
C ASP A 58 -12.22 -2.88 -0.49
N GLY A 59 -11.74 -3.31 -1.66
CA GLY A 59 -12.55 -3.47 -2.87
C GLY A 59 -12.94 -2.17 -3.57
N GLY A 60 -12.59 -1.01 -2.99
CA GLY A 60 -12.80 0.30 -3.61
C GLY A 60 -12.01 0.44 -4.92
N ILE A 61 -12.56 1.19 -5.89
CA ILE A 61 -11.89 1.47 -7.16
C ILE A 61 -11.39 2.91 -7.20
N LEU A 62 -10.08 3.08 -7.35
CA LEU A 62 -9.43 4.36 -7.59
C LEU A 62 -9.17 4.54 -9.09
N LYS A 63 -9.84 5.52 -9.70
CA LYS A 63 -9.68 5.85 -11.12
C LYS A 63 -8.83 7.11 -11.30
N ILE A 64 -7.75 6.97 -12.06
CA ILE A 64 -6.84 8.07 -12.43
C ILE A 64 -6.78 8.11 -13.95
N GLY A 65 -7.54 9.04 -14.56
CA GLY A 65 -7.71 9.07 -16.01
C GLY A 65 -8.34 7.77 -16.51
N GLU A 66 -7.60 7.04 -17.35
CA GLU A 66 -8.02 5.74 -17.91
C GLU A 66 -7.56 4.54 -17.08
N ILE A 67 -6.65 4.75 -16.11
CA ILE A 67 -6.11 3.70 -15.26
C ILE A 67 -7.02 3.54 -14.04
N SER A 68 -7.30 2.29 -13.65
CA SER A 68 -8.07 1.97 -12.45
C SER A 68 -7.29 1.00 -11.57
N PHE A 69 -7.29 1.24 -10.26
CA PHE A 69 -6.74 0.34 -9.26
C PHE A 69 -7.85 -0.13 -8.32
N CYS A 70 -7.89 -1.43 -8.07
CA CYS A 70 -8.64 -2.00 -6.97
C CYS A 70 -7.80 -1.87 -5.69
N VAL A 71 -8.38 -1.23 -4.67
CA VAL A 71 -7.77 -1.08 -3.36
C VAL A 71 -7.95 -2.40 -2.62
N TRP A 72 -6.84 -2.98 -2.19
CA TRP A 72 -6.84 -4.16 -1.33
C TRP A 72 -6.41 -3.72 0.06
N HIS A 73 -7.28 -3.85 1.05
CA HIS A 73 -6.87 -3.69 2.44
C HIS A 73 -5.99 -4.87 2.83
N THR A 74 -4.75 -4.57 3.21
CA THR A 74 -3.71 -5.54 3.53
C THR A 74 -3.05 -5.20 4.87
N PRO A 75 -3.81 -5.22 5.98
CA PRO A 75 -3.28 -4.87 7.29
C PRO A 75 -2.18 -5.83 7.74
N GLY A 76 -1.31 -5.33 8.60
CA GLY A 76 -0.29 -6.14 9.27
C GLY A 76 1.04 -5.41 9.45
N HIS A 77 1.47 -4.65 8.44
CA HIS A 77 2.57 -3.70 8.63
C HIS A 77 2.08 -2.46 9.39
N THR A 78 0.94 -1.91 8.95
CA THR A 78 0.09 -0.98 9.69
C THR A 78 -1.36 -1.49 9.66
N GLU A 79 -2.23 -0.90 10.49
CA GLU A 79 -3.66 -1.24 10.51
C GLU A 79 -4.39 -0.82 9.22
N GLY A 80 -3.97 0.28 8.61
CA GLY A 80 -4.52 0.80 7.35
C GLY A 80 -3.66 0.52 6.12
N SER A 81 -2.72 -0.42 6.18
CA SER A 81 -1.91 -0.78 5.02
C SER A 81 -2.80 -1.23 3.84
N ILE A 82 -2.54 -0.71 2.65
CA ILE A 82 -3.22 -1.09 1.41
C ILE A 82 -2.23 -1.48 0.31
N CYS A 83 -2.68 -2.36 -0.57
CA CYS A 83 -2.09 -2.57 -1.88
C CYS A 83 -3.00 -2.00 -2.98
N LEU A 84 -2.41 -1.56 -4.09
CA LEU A 84 -3.14 -1.12 -5.29
C LEU A 84 -2.96 -2.15 -6.40
N TYR A 85 -4.02 -2.89 -6.69
CA TYR A 85 -4.01 -3.94 -7.70
C TYR A 85 -4.62 -3.45 -9.01
N ASN A 86 -3.92 -3.68 -10.12
CA ASN A 86 -4.47 -3.50 -11.46
C ASN A 86 -4.32 -4.81 -12.25
N GLU A 87 -5.45 -5.50 -12.41
CA GLU A 87 -5.53 -6.80 -13.09
C GLU A 87 -5.15 -6.70 -14.57
N LYS A 88 -5.61 -5.66 -15.27
CA LYS A 88 -5.37 -5.49 -16.70
C LYS A 88 -3.89 -5.30 -17.01
N GLU A 89 -3.21 -4.47 -16.21
CA GLU A 89 -1.79 -4.19 -16.34
C GLU A 89 -0.92 -5.25 -15.65
N LYS A 90 -1.54 -6.17 -14.90
CA LYS A 90 -0.88 -7.23 -14.12
C LYS A 90 0.15 -6.69 -13.12
N ILE A 91 -0.21 -5.64 -12.40
CA ILE A 91 0.66 -4.98 -11.41
C ILE A 91 0.01 -4.89 -10.04
N LEU A 92 0.85 -4.92 -9.00
CA LEU A 92 0.49 -4.69 -7.62
C LEU A 92 1.49 -3.71 -7.00
N PHE A 93 1.04 -2.53 -6.59
CA PHE A 93 1.82 -1.69 -5.67
C PHE A 93 1.56 -2.20 -4.25
N SER A 94 2.57 -2.80 -3.62
CA SER A 94 2.40 -3.51 -2.34
C SER A 94 2.66 -2.64 -1.11
N GLY A 95 3.22 -1.44 -1.30
CA GLY A 95 3.81 -0.67 -0.21
C GLY A 95 4.76 -1.56 0.58
N ASP A 96 4.56 -1.59 1.90
CA ASP A 96 5.40 -2.37 2.81
C ASP A 96 4.76 -3.71 3.20
N THR A 97 3.78 -4.19 2.44
CA THR A 97 3.18 -5.52 2.70
C THR A 97 4.10 -6.65 2.23
N LEU A 98 4.68 -6.50 1.03
CA LEU A 98 5.49 -7.51 0.35
C LEU A 98 6.63 -6.85 -0.43
N PHE A 99 7.84 -7.38 -0.25
CA PHE A 99 9.08 -6.98 -0.91
C PHE A 99 9.66 -8.12 -1.75
N ALA A 100 10.74 -7.84 -2.48
CA ALA A 100 11.61 -8.91 -2.98
C ALA A 100 12.27 -9.63 -1.80
N GLU A 101 12.04 -10.93 -1.68
CA GLU A 101 12.56 -11.82 -0.64
C GLU A 101 12.26 -11.34 0.80
N GLY A 102 11.15 -10.61 0.99
CA GLY A 102 10.83 -9.98 2.28
C GLY A 102 9.36 -9.62 2.45
N VAL A 103 8.96 -9.35 3.70
CA VAL A 103 7.62 -8.86 4.08
C VAL A 103 7.74 -7.69 5.05
N GLY A 104 6.64 -6.96 5.22
CA GLY A 104 6.52 -5.87 6.18
C GLY A 104 6.88 -6.27 7.61
N ARG A 105 7.51 -5.35 8.33
CA ARG A 105 7.70 -5.48 9.77
C ARG A 105 6.36 -5.34 10.50
N THR A 106 6.16 -6.11 11.56
CA THR A 106 4.92 -6.08 12.38
C THR A 106 5.18 -5.72 13.84
N ASP A 107 6.40 -5.33 14.17
CA ASP A 107 6.84 -4.97 15.53
C ASP A 107 6.69 -3.47 15.85
N LEU A 108 6.25 -2.67 14.88
CA LEU A 108 5.98 -1.24 15.02
C LEU A 108 4.51 -0.98 15.38
N GLN A 109 4.18 0.28 15.67
CA GLN A 109 2.81 0.68 16.02
C GLN A 109 1.82 0.32 14.89
N GLY A 110 0.73 -0.35 15.26
CA GLY A 110 -0.27 -0.84 14.30
C GLY A 110 0.14 -2.11 13.55
N GLY A 111 1.32 -2.66 13.85
CA GLY A 111 1.78 -3.93 13.31
C GLY A 111 1.09 -5.14 13.96
N ASP A 112 0.74 -6.13 13.13
CA ASP A 112 0.11 -7.39 13.56
C ASP A 112 0.49 -8.52 12.58
N GLU A 113 1.27 -9.49 13.05
CA GLU A 113 1.75 -10.62 12.23
C GLU A 113 0.61 -11.48 11.70
N LYS A 114 -0.46 -11.70 12.48
CA LYS A 114 -1.59 -12.54 12.05
C LYS A 114 -2.35 -11.87 10.92
N LYS A 115 -2.53 -10.55 10.99
CA LYS A 115 -3.13 -9.76 9.91
C LYS A 115 -2.23 -9.78 8.68
N LEU A 116 -0.91 -9.60 8.84
CA LEU A 116 0.03 -9.65 7.72
C LEU A 116 -0.04 -10.99 6.99
N VAL A 117 -0.06 -12.10 7.74
CA VAL A 117 -0.20 -13.46 7.19
C VAL A 117 -1.50 -13.62 6.41
N HIS A 118 -2.62 -13.06 6.87
CA HIS A 118 -3.88 -13.07 6.14
C HIS A 118 -3.77 -12.27 4.82
N SER A 119 -3.19 -11.08 4.89
CA SER A 119 -2.94 -10.21 3.74
C SER A 119 -2.04 -10.88 2.68
N LEU A 120 -0.97 -11.53 3.11
CA LEU A 120 -0.04 -12.25 2.23
C LEU A 120 -0.71 -13.47 1.58
N LYS A 121 -1.58 -14.20 2.29
CA LYS A 121 -2.36 -15.31 1.69
C LYS A 121 -3.27 -14.82 0.57
N ARG A 122 -3.89 -13.64 0.73
CA ARG A 122 -4.68 -13.02 -0.34
C ARG A 122 -3.81 -12.68 -1.55
N ILE A 123 -2.64 -12.06 -1.34
CA ILE A 123 -1.70 -11.75 -2.43
C ILE A 123 -1.22 -13.02 -3.13
N LEU A 124 -0.90 -14.07 -2.38
CA LEU A 124 -0.43 -15.35 -2.91
C LEU A 124 -1.45 -16.06 -3.81
N SER A 125 -2.74 -15.71 -3.70
CA SER A 125 -3.79 -16.23 -4.58
C SER A 125 -3.77 -15.65 -6.01
N LEU A 126 -2.99 -14.59 -6.24
CA LEU A 126 -2.84 -14.00 -7.57
C LEU A 126 -1.93 -14.84 -8.50
N PRO A 127 -2.02 -14.62 -9.83
CA PRO A 127 -1.13 -15.25 -10.81
C PRO A 127 0.35 -14.88 -10.65
N ASP A 128 1.25 -15.77 -11.07
CA ASP A 128 2.70 -15.60 -10.94
C ASP A 128 3.26 -14.40 -11.70
N GLU A 129 2.61 -14.05 -12.80
CA GLU A 129 3.06 -12.96 -13.66
C GLU A 129 2.75 -11.57 -13.10
N ILE A 130 2.05 -11.45 -11.96
CA ILE A 130 1.82 -10.16 -11.31
C ILE A 130 3.16 -9.54 -10.92
N ARG A 131 3.44 -8.37 -11.48
CA ARG A 131 4.61 -7.57 -11.13
C ARG A 131 4.33 -6.78 -9.85
N ILE A 132 5.23 -6.90 -8.89
CA ILE A 132 5.11 -6.26 -7.58
C ILE A 132 6.05 -5.07 -7.53
N TYR A 133 5.49 -3.92 -7.14
CA TYR A 133 6.21 -2.68 -6.90
C TYR A 133 6.14 -2.36 -5.40
N PRO A 134 7.18 -2.71 -4.63
CA PRO A 134 7.21 -2.46 -3.20
C PRO A 134 7.46 -0.99 -2.85
N GLY A 135 7.22 -0.65 -1.60
CA GLY A 135 7.61 0.62 -1.00
C GLY A 135 9.14 0.80 -0.90
N HIS A 136 9.87 -0.31 -0.74
CA HIS A 136 11.33 -0.34 -0.64
C HIS A 136 11.93 -1.49 -1.43
N GLY A 137 13.17 -1.28 -1.87
CA GLY A 137 13.92 -2.28 -2.64
C GLY A 137 13.48 -2.36 -4.10
N GLU A 138 13.93 -3.42 -4.78
CA GLU A 138 13.71 -3.59 -6.22
C GLU A 138 12.33 -4.21 -6.52
N PRO A 139 11.72 -3.86 -7.68
CA PRO A 139 10.53 -4.55 -8.16
C PRO A 139 10.77 -6.04 -8.40
N THR A 140 9.73 -6.85 -8.20
CA THR A 140 9.76 -8.31 -8.39
C THR A 140 8.48 -8.82 -9.07
N THR A 141 8.26 -10.13 -9.09
CA THR A 141 7.05 -10.79 -9.58
C THR A 141 6.57 -11.80 -8.55
N LEU A 142 5.26 -12.00 -8.43
CA LEU A 142 4.72 -12.94 -7.44
C LEU A 142 5.26 -14.36 -7.61
N GLY A 143 5.52 -14.81 -8.84
CA GLY A 143 6.14 -16.11 -9.10
C GLY A 143 7.54 -16.27 -8.49
N LYS A 144 8.34 -15.20 -8.44
CA LYS A 144 9.67 -15.21 -7.79
C LYS A 144 9.54 -15.29 -6.27
N GLU A 145 8.56 -14.58 -5.71
CA GLU A 145 8.36 -14.51 -4.25
C GLU A 145 7.59 -15.71 -3.69
N ARG A 146 6.99 -16.55 -4.55
CA ARG A 146 6.09 -17.62 -4.12
C ARG A 146 6.76 -18.64 -3.20
N GLU A 147 8.00 -19.03 -3.48
CA GLU A 147 8.72 -19.98 -2.63
C GLU A 147 9.00 -19.39 -1.25
N PHE A 148 9.53 -18.16 -1.22
CA PHE A 148 9.77 -17.40 0.01
C PHE A 148 8.48 -17.24 0.85
N LEU A 149 7.39 -16.79 0.21
CA LEU A 149 6.09 -16.61 0.88
C LEU A 149 5.55 -17.93 1.44
N ASN A 150 5.64 -19.02 0.69
CA ASN A 150 5.23 -20.34 1.18
C ASN A 150 6.07 -20.80 2.38
N GLY A 151 7.36 -20.45 2.40
CA GLY A 151 8.24 -20.69 3.55
C GLY A 151 7.80 -19.89 4.77
N TYR A 152 7.68 -18.57 4.61
CA TYR A 152 7.25 -17.64 5.65
C TYR A 152 5.89 -18.03 6.27
N LEU A 153 4.89 -18.33 5.43
CA LEU A 153 3.54 -18.67 5.88
C LEU A 153 3.44 -20.01 6.64
N LYS A 154 4.43 -20.90 6.50
CA LYS A 154 4.51 -22.15 7.29
C LYS A 154 5.06 -21.92 8.68
N THR A 155 5.88 -20.89 8.87
CA THR A 155 6.54 -20.58 10.14
C THR A 155 5.79 -19.54 10.97
N SER A 156 4.96 -18.71 10.33
CA SER A 156 4.21 -17.61 10.96
C SER A 156 2.72 -17.94 11.21
N GLY A 157 2.41 -19.19 11.58
CA GLY A 157 1.04 -19.71 11.76
C GLY A 157 0.65 -19.97 13.21
#